data_AF-A0A9X7N6M8-F1
#
_entry.id   AF-A0A9X7N6M8-F1
#
_cell.length_a   1.000
_cell.length_b   1.000
_cell.length_c   1.000
_cell.angle_alpha   90.00
_cell.angle_beta   90.00
_cell.angle_gamma   90.00
#
_symmetry.space_group_name_H-M   'P 1'
#
loop_
_entity.id
_entity.type
_entity.pdbx_description
1 polymer ?
#
loop_
_entity_poly.entity_id
_entity_poly.type
_entity_poly.pdbx_seq_one_letter_code
_entity_poly.pdbx_strand_id
1 'polypeptide(L)'
;MADGAAVKITHWNGKSSGQLAGSGLAPVGLDGLDYSQPLELRLIQPRSIAQASASFVLPVPCRPDREPWGLALVDGRWRPVPVGRTGLNVELTPYAGATLYMVQWMPVMSVFADPPQRTMSGAHGWTLNWQQV
;
A
#
# COMPACT_ATOMS: atom_id res chain seq x y z
N MET A 1 -40.50 -16.92 8.47
CA MET A 1 -39.45 -16.56 7.49
C MET A 1 -38.35 -15.90 8.31
N ALA A 2 -37.14 -16.45 8.32
CA ALA A 2 -36.03 -15.86 9.05
C ALA A 2 -35.40 -14.78 8.16
N ASP A 3 -35.44 -13.52 8.60
CA ASP A 3 -34.76 -12.40 7.97
C ASP A 3 -33.25 -12.67 7.98
N GLY A 4 -32.74 -13.28 6.90
CA GLY A 4 -31.34 -13.59 6.69
C GLY A 4 -30.52 -12.31 6.49
N ALA A 5 -30.30 -11.55 7.56
CA ALA A 5 -29.41 -10.42 7.57
C ALA A 5 -27.97 -10.93 7.34
N ALA A 6 -27.36 -10.50 6.23
CA ALA A 6 -25.98 -10.83 5.91
C ALA A 6 -25.05 -10.16 6.95
N VAL A 7 -24.54 -10.94 7.91
CA VAL A 7 -23.52 -10.47 8.85
C VAL A 7 -22.15 -10.64 8.21
N LYS A 8 -21.49 -9.52 7.90
CA LYS A 8 -20.11 -9.54 7.41
C LYS A 8 -19.17 -9.95 8.55
N ILE A 9 -18.38 -11.00 8.34
CA ILE A 9 -17.34 -11.43 9.29
C ILE A 9 -16.33 -10.29 9.46
N THR A 10 -16.22 -9.74 10.67
CA THR A 10 -15.34 -8.61 11.02
C THR A 10 -14.00 -9.04 11.62
N HIS A 11 -13.80 -10.34 11.91
CA HIS A 11 -12.59 -10.84 12.56
C HIS A 11 -11.29 -10.55 11.77
N TRP A 12 -11.39 -10.41 10.44
CA TRP A 12 -10.26 -10.05 9.58
C TRP A 12 -10.26 -8.57 9.16
N ASN A 13 -11.17 -7.76 9.69
CA ASN A 13 -11.29 -6.36 9.33
C ASN A 13 -10.10 -5.58 9.92
N GLY A 14 -9.25 -5.02 9.04
CA GLY A 14 -8.03 -4.32 9.44
C GLY A 14 -6.75 -5.16 9.37
N LYS A 15 -6.86 -6.48 9.19
CA LYS A 15 -5.70 -7.36 8.93
C LYS A 15 -5.44 -7.39 7.43
N SER A 16 -4.20 -7.17 7.03
CA SER A 16 -3.79 -7.29 5.63
C SER A 16 -2.79 -8.42 5.47
N SER A 17 -2.91 -9.19 4.41
CA SER A 17 -1.92 -10.23 4.10
C SER A 17 -1.66 -10.23 2.61
N GLY A 18 -0.50 -10.77 2.24
CA GLY A 18 -0.12 -10.87 0.85
C GLY A 18 1.06 -11.78 0.65
N GLN A 19 1.46 -11.91 -0.61
CA GLN A 19 2.62 -12.66 -1.03
C GLN A 19 3.53 -11.75 -1.83
N LEU A 20 4.81 -11.79 -1.51
CA LEU A 20 5.89 -11.25 -2.33
C LEU A 20 6.53 -12.42 -3.06
N ALA A 21 6.81 -12.24 -4.33
CA ALA A 21 7.50 -13.21 -5.14
C ALA A 21 8.58 -12.52 -5.97
N GLY A 22 9.69 -13.23 -6.18
CA GLY A 22 10.75 -12.77 -7.05
C GLY A 22 11.51 -13.95 -7.66
N SER A 23 12.18 -13.69 -8.77
CA SER A 23 13.00 -14.67 -9.47
C SER A 23 14.26 -14.00 -10.00
N GLY A 24 15.36 -14.76 -10.05
CA GLY A 24 16.64 -14.24 -10.50
C GLY A 24 17.68 -15.32 -10.81
N LEU A 25 18.83 -14.85 -11.31
CA LEU A 25 20.00 -15.68 -11.61
C LEU A 25 20.86 -15.99 -10.38
N ALA A 26 20.66 -15.27 -9.29
CA ALA A 26 21.37 -15.46 -8.02
C ALA A 26 20.36 -15.59 -6.87
N PRO A 27 20.68 -16.37 -5.82
CA PRO A 27 19.85 -16.43 -4.63
C PRO A 27 19.75 -15.06 -3.98
N VAL A 28 18.56 -14.71 -3.53
CA VAL A 28 18.32 -13.45 -2.81
C VAL A 28 18.76 -13.60 -1.36
N GLY A 29 19.47 -12.60 -0.83
CA GLY A 29 19.99 -12.57 0.54
C GLY A 29 18.93 -12.32 1.61
N LEU A 30 17.77 -12.96 1.51
CA LEU A 30 16.65 -12.80 2.44
C LEU A 30 16.92 -13.45 3.81
N ASP A 31 17.86 -14.40 3.89
CA ASP A 31 18.27 -15.06 5.14
C ASP A 31 18.89 -14.11 6.18
N GLY A 32 19.29 -12.90 5.79
CA GLY A 32 19.85 -11.89 6.70
C GLY A 32 18.80 -11.08 7.47
N LEU A 33 17.50 -11.27 7.18
CA LEU A 33 16.42 -10.58 7.87
C LEU A 33 16.07 -11.30 9.18
N ASP A 34 15.83 -10.54 10.25
CA ASP A 34 15.32 -11.08 11.51
C ASP A 34 13.80 -11.22 11.46
N TYR A 35 13.34 -12.42 11.11
CA TYR A 35 11.92 -12.77 11.03
C TYR A 35 11.23 -12.92 12.40
N SER A 36 11.97 -12.85 13.52
CA SER A 36 11.38 -12.87 14.86
C SER A 36 10.76 -11.53 15.26
N GLN A 37 11.06 -10.46 14.53
CA GLN A 37 10.60 -9.10 14.77
C GLN A 37 9.69 -8.60 13.64
N PRO A 38 8.87 -7.56 13.88
CA PRO A 38 8.16 -6.87 12.81
C PRO A 38 9.14 -6.31 11.79
N LEU A 39 8.93 -6.61 10.51
CA LEU A 39 9.72 -6.11 9.40
C LEU A 39 9.01 -4.95 8.70
N GLU A 40 9.78 -3.99 8.19
CA GLU A 40 9.25 -2.89 7.40
C GLU A 40 9.06 -3.31 5.93
N LEU A 41 7.80 -3.36 5.48
CA LEU A 41 7.46 -3.59 4.08
C LEU A 41 7.16 -2.26 3.38
N ARG A 42 8.01 -1.93 2.41
CA ARG A 42 7.82 -0.79 1.49
C ARG A 42 7.18 -1.28 0.19
N LEU A 43 5.88 -1.06 0.04
CA LEU A 43 5.18 -1.47 -1.17
C LEU A 43 5.59 -0.57 -2.36
N ILE A 44 5.68 -1.17 -3.54
CA ILE A 44 5.86 -0.46 -4.81
C ILE A 44 4.53 -0.18 -5.50
N GLN A 45 3.48 -0.93 -5.12
CA GLN A 45 2.15 -0.74 -5.66
C GLN A 45 1.50 0.50 -5.03
N PRO A 46 1.09 1.51 -5.83
CA PRO A 46 0.42 2.67 -5.29
C PRO A 46 -0.99 2.32 -4.81
N ARG A 47 -1.40 2.93 -3.70
CA ARG A 47 -2.79 3.01 -3.24
C ARG A 47 -3.34 4.40 -3.59
N SER A 48 -4.66 4.49 -3.73
CA SER A 48 -5.34 5.73 -4.08
C SER A 48 -6.59 5.98 -3.25
N ILE A 49 -6.84 7.23 -2.90
CA ILE A 49 -8.11 7.71 -2.30
C ILE A 49 -8.60 8.87 -3.15
N ALA A 50 -9.88 8.87 -3.50
CA ALA A 50 -10.53 9.95 -4.25
C ALA A 50 -11.77 10.46 -3.51
N GLN A 51 -11.97 11.78 -3.52
CA GLN A 51 -13.11 12.47 -2.89
C GLN A 51 -13.27 13.89 -3.46
N ALA A 52 -14.33 14.59 -3.10
CA ALA A 52 -14.57 15.97 -3.56
C ALA A 52 -13.72 17.03 -2.83
N SER A 53 -13.27 16.76 -1.59
CA SER A 53 -12.39 17.66 -0.84
C SER A 53 -10.91 17.52 -1.25
N ALA A 54 -10.17 18.61 -1.21
CA ALA A 54 -8.73 18.65 -1.44
C ALA A 54 -7.89 18.24 -0.21
N SER A 55 -8.52 17.91 0.92
CA SER A 55 -7.85 17.54 2.19
C SER A 55 -8.00 16.05 2.52
N PHE A 56 -6.90 15.33 2.64
CA PHE A 56 -6.86 13.87 2.83
C PHE A 56 -6.09 13.49 4.09
N VAL A 57 -6.45 12.35 4.67
CA VAL A 57 -5.67 11.67 5.71
C VAL A 57 -5.30 10.29 5.18
N LEU A 58 -4.00 10.03 5.07
CA LEU A 58 -3.49 8.74 4.64
C LEU A 58 -3.72 7.69 5.74
N PRO A 59 -4.33 6.54 5.43
CA PRO A 59 -4.57 5.48 6.42
C PRO A 59 -3.28 4.75 6.84
N VAL A 60 -2.22 4.88 6.04
CA VAL A 60 -0.89 4.31 6.28
C VAL A 60 0.17 5.28 5.78
N PRO A 61 1.35 5.34 6.42
CA PRO A 61 2.41 6.26 6.02
C PRO A 61 2.88 5.98 4.59
N CYS A 62 3.30 7.03 3.90
CA CYS A 62 3.94 6.90 2.60
C CYS A 62 5.43 6.58 2.76
N ARG A 63 6.01 6.05 1.68
CA ARG A 63 7.46 5.84 1.57
C ARG A 63 8.24 7.14 1.77
N PRO A 64 9.35 7.12 2.53
CA PRO A 64 10.19 8.30 2.71
C PRO A 64 10.96 8.66 1.42
N ASP A 65 11.20 7.70 0.54
CA ASP A 65 11.87 7.88 -0.75
C ASP A 65 10.94 8.37 -1.87
N ARG A 66 9.62 8.33 -1.67
CA ARG A 66 8.62 8.71 -2.67
C ARG A 66 7.42 9.39 -2.04
N GLU A 67 7.38 10.71 -2.17
CA GLU A 67 6.24 11.51 -1.73
C GLU A 67 4.93 11.15 -2.47
N PRO A 68 3.77 11.34 -1.83
CA PRO A 68 2.48 11.15 -2.49
C PRO A 68 2.30 12.14 -3.64
N TRP A 69 1.50 11.76 -4.62
CA TRP A 69 1.15 12.63 -5.74
C TRP A 69 -0.37 12.79 -5.84
N GLY A 70 -0.78 13.96 -6.33
CA GLY A 70 -2.15 14.42 -6.33
C GLY A 70 -2.66 14.65 -7.74
N LEU A 71 -3.94 14.37 -7.94
CA LEU A 71 -4.65 14.56 -9.20
C LEU A 71 -5.98 15.27 -8.91
N ALA A 72 -6.34 16.23 -9.75
CA ALA A 72 -7.66 16.87 -9.76
C ALA A 72 -8.40 16.50 -11.04
N LEU A 73 -9.68 16.16 -10.94
CA LEU A 73 -10.54 15.84 -12.08
C LEU A 73 -11.18 17.11 -12.62
N VAL A 74 -10.76 17.53 -13.81
CA VAL A 74 -11.21 18.76 -14.47
C VAL A 74 -11.69 18.39 -15.87
N ASP A 75 -12.93 18.77 -16.22
CA ASP A 75 -13.54 18.45 -17.52
C ASP A 75 -13.45 16.95 -17.88
N GLY A 76 -13.60 16.08 -16.87
CA GLY A 76 -13.51 14.62 -17.04
C GLY A 76 -12.08 14.06 -17.19
N ARG A 77 -11.03 14.89 -17.03
CA ARG A 77 -9.63 14.44 -17.11
C ARG A 77 -8.87 14.71 -15.82
N TRP A 78 -8.12 13.71 -15.36
CA TRP A 78 -7.21 13.85 -14.24
C TRP A 78 -5.98 14.69 -14.62
N ARG A 79 -5.75 15.77 -13.88
CA ARG A 79 -4.60 16.67 -14.01
C ARG A 79 -3.75 16.62 -12.75
N PRO A 80 -2.41 16.54 -12.87
CA PRO A 80 -1.53 16.60 -11.71
C PRO A 80 -1.66 17.94 -11.01
N VAL A 81 -1.71 17.92 -9.68
CA VAL A 81 -1.73 19.11 -8.84
C VAL A 81 -0.66 19.01 -7.75
N PRO A 82 -0.07 20.14 -7.33
CA PRO A 82 0.86 20.15 -6.22
C PRO A 82 0.24 19.59 -4.94
N VAL A 83 1.05 18.87 -4.17
CA VAL A 83 0.67 18.21 -2.92
C VAL A 83 1.54 18.73 -1.79
N GLY A 84 0.92 19.20 -0.72
CA GLY A 84 1.55 19.41 0.58
C GLY A 84 1.29 18.23 1.51
N ARG A 85 2.29 17.79 2.26
CA ARG A 85 2.14 16.72 3.26
C ARG A 85 2.75 17.11 4.60
N THR A 86 1.99 16.89 5.66
CA THR A 86 2.45 16.97 7.04
C THR A 86 2.07 15.68 7.77
N GLY A 87 3.04 14.79 7.96
CA GLY A 87 2.79 13.46 8.53
C GLY A 87 1.87 12.61 7.63
N LEU A 88 0.68 12.26 8.14
CA LEU A 88 -0.35 11.54 7.40
C LEU A 88 -1.35 12.47 6.70
N ASN A 89 -1.34 13.76 7.02
CA ASN A 89 -2.23 14.73 6.42
C ASN A 89 -1.66 15.18 5.07
N VAL A 90 -2.50 15.11 4.05
CA VAL A 90 -2.14 15.46 2.68
C VAL A 90 -3.14 16.49 2.16
N GLU A 91 -2.64 17.59 1.62
CA GLU A 91 -3.44 18.67 1.08
C GLU A 91 -3.05 18.91 -0.38
N LEU A 92 -4.04 18.90 -1.27
CA LEU A 92 -3.86 19.21 -2.68
C LEU A 92 -4.14 20.68 -2.88
N THR A 93 -3.34 21.35 -3.71
CA THR A 93 -3.68 22.71 -4.12
C THR A 93 -5.00 22.69 -4.90
N PRO A 94 -6.03 23.46 -4.47
CA PRO A 94 -7.29 23.52 -5.18
C PRO A 94 -7.11 23.95 -6.64
N TYR A 95 -7.80 23.28 -7.55
CA TYR A 95 -7.74 23.58 -8.98
C TYR A 95 -9.11 24.04 -9.48
N ALA A 96 -9.14 25.15 -10.23
CA ALA A 96 -10.38 25.73 -10.73
C ALA A 96 -11.11 24.76 -11.67
N GLY A 97 -12.41 24.52 -11.41
CA GLY A 97 -13.21 23.56 -12.18
C GLY A 97 -12.99 22.09 -11.79
N ALA A 98 -12.27 21.80 -10.70
CA ALA A 98 -12.12 20.44 -10.21
C ALA A 98 -13.41 19.95 -9.54
N THR A 99 -13.87 18.76 -9.95
CA THR A 99 -15.05 18.09 -9.36
C THR A 99 -14.67 17.01 -8.35
N LEU A 100 -13.48 16.42 -8.52
CA LEU A 100 -12.90 15.42 -7.62
C LEU A 100 -11.40 15.64 -7.48
N TYR A 101 -10.86 15.16 -6.37
CA TYR A 101 -9.44 15.09 -6.07
C TYR A 101 -9.07 13.64 -5.77
N MET A 102 -7.85 13.25 -6.10
CA MET A 102 -7.30 11.93 -5.81
C MET A 102 -5.86 12.05 -5.33
N VAL A 103 -5.55 11.36 -4.24
CA VAL A 103 -4.17 11.16 -3.75
C VAL A 103 -3.76 9.75 -4.05
N GLN A 104 -2.53 9.58 -4.55
CA GLN A 104 -1.90 8.29 -4.69
C GLN A 104 -0.58 8.27 -3.91
N TRP A 105 -0.28 7.16 -3.27
CA TRP A 105 0.94 6.99 -2.49
C TRP A 105 1.40 5.54 -2.46
N MET A 106 2.70 5.35 -2.24
CA MET A 106 3.28 4.03 -1.99
C MET A 106 3.35 3.83 -0.47
N PRO A 107 2.60 2.87 0.10
CA PRO A 107 2.51 2.71 1.55
C PRO A 107 3.74 1.99 2.14
N VAL A 108 4.03 2.32 3.40
CA VAL A 108 4.94 1.60 4.27
C VAL A 108 4.12 0.96 5.38
N MET A 109 4.40 -0.30 5.69
CA MET A 109 3.66 -1.06 6.68
C MET A 109 4.62 -1.97 7.45
N SER A 110 4.37 -2.14 8.75
CA SER A 110 5.06 -3.14 9.56
C SER A 110 4.33 -4.47 9.40
N VAL A 111 5.06 -5.52 9.04
CA VAL A 111 4.51 -6.85 8.77
C VAL A 111 5.30 -7.92 9.51
N PHE A 112 4.64 -9.03 9.82
CA PHE A 112 5.30 -10.28 10.11
C PHE A 112 5.38 -11.09 8.83
N ALA A 113 6.54 -11.69 8.58
CA ALA A 113 6.77 -12.51 7.40
C ALA A 113 7.42 -13.82 7.81
N ASP A 114 7.15 -14.87 7.05
CA ASP A 114 7.84 -16.14 7.19
C ASP A 114 9.02 -16.22 6.21
N PRO A 115 10.16 -16.80 6.61
CA PRO A 115 11.28 -16.98 5.71
C PRO A 115 10.87 -17.82 4.48
N PRO A 116 11.34 -17.48 3.27
CA PRO A 116 11.00 -18.21 2.06
C PRO A 116 11.53 -19.65 2.12
N GLN A 117 10.81 -20.58 1.49
CA GLN A 117 11.28 -21.97 1.41
C GLN A 117 12.58 -22.05 0.59
N ARG A 118 13.57 -22.77 1.13
CA ARG A 118 14.82 -23.03 0.44
C ARG A 118 14.63 -24.16 -0.58
N THR A 119 15.01 -23.91 -1.82
CA THR A 119 14.97 -24.91 -2.90
C THR A 119 16.32 -25.01 -3.58
N MET A 120 16.75 -26.23 -3.93
CA MET A 120 17.95 -26.47 -4.75
C MET A 120 17.54 -26.57 -6.22
N SER A 121 17.15 -25.43 -6.80
CA SER A 121 16.77 -25.32 -8.22
C SER A 121 17.80 -24.48 -8.98
N GLY A 122 18.02 -24.81 -10.27
CA GLY A 122 18.83 -23.99 -11.18
C GLY A 122 18.20 -22.62 -11.51
N ALA A 123 16.93 -22.42 -11.15
CA ALA A 123 16.27 -21.12 -11.16
C ALA A 123 16.01 -20.67 -9.71
N HIS A 124 16.55 -19.51 -9.33
CA HIS A 124 16.40 -18.96 -7.98
C HIS A 124 15.11 -18.15 -7.86
N GLY A 125 13.99 -18.85 -7.66
CA GLY A 125 12.70 -18.27 -7.31
C GLY A 125 12.48 -18.26 -5.80
N TRP A 126 11.80 -17.24 -5.28
CA TRP A 126 11.40 -17.15 -3.88
C TRP A 126 9.98 -16.61 -3.76
N THR A 127 9.28 -17.06 -2.73
CA THR A 127 7.98 -16.55 -2.31
C THR A 127 8.00 -16.35 -0.81
N LEU A 128 7.46 -15.22 -0.35
CA LEU A 128 7.37 -14.87 1.06
C LEU A 128 5.96 -14.37 1.33
N ASN A 129 5.31 -15.01 2.28
CA ASN A 129 4.00 -14.57 2.76
C ASN A 129 4.20 -13.57 3.89
N TRP A 130 3.40 -12.52 3.91
CA TRP A 130 3.41 -11.52 4.95
C TRP A 130 2.01 -11.26 5.45
N GLN A 131 1.93 -10.85 6.71
CA GLN A 131 0.70 -10.42 7.37
C GLN A 131 0.95 -9.21 8.25
N GLN A 132 0.00 -8.28 8.22
CA GLN A 132 -0.14 -7.17 9.14
C GLN A 132 -1.29 -7.53 10.07
N VAL A 133 -0.98 -7.75 11.35
CA VAL A 133 -1.91 -8.21 12.40
C VAL A 133 -2.38 -7.04 13.24
#